data_AF-A0A3D1X5X2-F1
#
_entry.id   AF-A0A3D1X5X2-F1
#
_cell.length_a   1.000
_cell.length_b   1.000
_cell.length_c   1.000
_cell.angle_alpha   90.00
_cell.angle_beta   90.00
_cell.angle_gamma   90.00
#
_symmetry.space_group_name_H-M   'P 1'
#
loop_
_entity.id
_entity.type
_entity.pdbx_description
1 polymer ?
#
loop_
_entity_poly.entity_id
_entity_poly.type
_entity_poly.pdbx_seq_one_letter_code
_entity_poly.pdbx_strand_id
1 'polypeptide(L)' 'ACCCRSCLNKWYHVPMGRELTEDEQKRIVRLLMAWIERQLETDAK' A
#
# COMPACT_ATOMS: atom_id res chain seq x y z
N ALA A 1 -0.83 4.37 5.86
CA ALA A 1 -0.30 3.04 6.22
C ALA A 1 -1.05 1.97 5.43
N CYS A 2 -0.37 1.18 4.61
CA CYS A 2 -0.95 0.09 3.81
C CYS A 2 -0.24 -1.26 4.06
N CYS A 3 0.60 -1.33 5.10
CA CYS A 3 1.45 -2.47 5.40
C CYS A 3 0.72 -3.65 6.05
N CYS A 4 -0.52 -3.46 6.52
CA CYS A 4 -1.25 -4.44 7.29
C CYS A 4 -2.71 -4.58 6.83
N ARG A 5 -3.33 -5.76 7.00
CA ARG A 5 -4.72 -5.99 6.56
C ARG A 5 -5.71 -5.05 7.24
N SER A 6 -5.49 -4.69 8.51
CA SER A 6 -6.29 -3.71 9.25
C SER A 6 -6.10 -2.29 8.75
N CYS A 7 -4.90 -1.94 8.31
CA CYS A 7 -4.61 -0.68 7.66
C CYS A 7 -5.38 -0.56 6.33
N LEU A 8 -5.35 -1.62 5.51
CA LEU A 8 -6.07 -1.68 4.24
C LEU A 8 -7.58 -1.59 4.43
N ASN A 9 -8.12 -2.23 5.46
CA ASN A 9 -9.53 -2.16 5.77
C ASN A 9 -9.94 -0.75 6.23
N LYS A 10 -9.19 -0.18 7.19
CA LYS A 10 -9.48 1.15 7.75
C LYS A 10 -9.42 2.27 6.72
N TRP A 11 -8.38 2.28 5.88
CA TRP A 11 -8.08 3.43 5.02
C TRP A 11 -8.46 3.23 3.56
N TYR A 12 -8.45 1.99 3.07
CA TYR A 12 -8.71 1.66 1.66
C TYR A 12 -9.96 0.80 1.47
N HIS A 13 -10.69 0.53 2.57
CA HIS A 13 -11.94 -0.23 2.61
C HIS A 13 -11.85 -1.61 1.95
N VAL A 14 -10.65 -2.20 1.97
CA VAL A 14 -10.44 -3.56 1.48
C VAL A 14 -10.92 -4.54 2.57
N PRO A 15 -11.91 -5.42 2.30
CA PRO A 15 -12.49 -6.32 3.29
C PRO A 15 -11.46 -7.30 3.84
N MET A 16 -11.53 -7.62 5.13
CA MET A 16 -10.77 -8.75 5.71
C MET A 16 -11.44 -10.09 5.40
N GLY A 17 -10.72 -11.19 5.60
CA GLY A 17 -11.28 -12.54 5.46
C GLY A 17 -11.40 -13.03 4.01
N ARG A 18 -10.88 -12.26 3.04
CA ARG A 18 -10.66 -12.72 1.67
C ARG A 18 -9.27 -12.34 1.18
N GLU A 19 -8.82 -13.09 0.18
CA GLU A 19 -7.63 -12.76 -0.59
C GLU A 19 -7.82 -11.42 -1.33
N LEU A 20 -6.69 -10.75 -1.55
CA LEU A 20 -6.64 -9.53 -2.32
C LEU A 20 -6.79 -9.88 -3.81
N THR A 21 -7.63 -9.13 -4.52
CA THR A 21 -7.68 -9.25 -5.98
C THR A 21 -6.37 -8.77 -6.59
N GLU A 22 -6.05 -9.21 -7.81
CA GLU A 22 -4.84 -8.75 -8.50
C GLU A 22 -4.79 -7.22 -8.62
N ASP A 23 -5.93 -6.56 -8.86
CA ASP A 23 -6.02 -5.11 -8.90
C ASP A 23 -5.71 -4.44 -7.57
N GLU A 24 -6.22 -5.00 -6.47
CA GLU A 24 -5.93 -4.53 -5.11
C GLU A 24 -4.44 -4.65 -4.81
N GLN A 25 -3.83 -5.81 -5.12
CA GLN A 25 -2.40 -6.03 -4.96
C GLN A 25 -1.57 -5.04 -5.78
N LYS A 26 -1.89 -4.87 -7.07
CA LYS A 26 -1.20 -3.92 -7.97
C LYS A 26 -1.27 -2.49 -7.43
N ARG A 27 -2.43 -2.05 -6.92
CA ARG A 27 -2.60 -0.71 -6.34
C ARG A 27 -1.77 -0.53 -5.07
N ILE A 28 -1.75 -1.52 -4.17
CA ILE A 28 -0.97 -1.48 -2.93
C ILE A 28 0.53 -1.43 -3.24
N VAL A 29 1.01 -2.26 -4.16
CA VAL A 29 2.42 -2.27 -4.57
C VAL A 29 2.83 -0.93 -5.17
N ARG A 30 2.03 -0.37 -6.09
CA ARG A 30 2.30 0.96 -6.68
C ARG A 30 2.40 2.05 -5.62
N LEU A 31 1.51 2.02 -4.63
CA LEU A 31 1.52 2.98 -3.53
C LEU A 31 2.81 2.85 -2.69
N LEU A 32 3.24 1.63 -2.39
CA LEU A 32 4.48 1.38 -1.64
C LEU A 32 5.71 1.85 -2.43
N MET A 33 5.77 1.57 -3.73
CA MET A 33 6.85 2.02 -4.61
C MET A 33 6.96 3.55 -4.62
N ALA A 34 5.85 4.26 -4.81
CA ALA A 34 5.83 5.73 -4.78
C ALA A 34 6.30 6.32 -3.43
N TRP A 35 6.01 5.62 -2.33
CA TRP A 35 6.52 6.01 -1.01
C TRP A 35 8.03 5.82 -0.88
N ILE A 36 8.55 4.68 -1.34
CA ILE A 36 9.98 4.37 -1.31
C ILE A 36 10.75 5.37 -2.17
N GLU A 37 10.29 5.61 -3.41
CA GLU A 37 10.89 6.58 -4.33
C GLU A 37 10.99 7.96 -3.68
N ARG A 38 9.90 8.45 -3.08
CA ARG A 38 9.89 9.74 -2.37
C ARG A 38 10.84 9.77 -1.17
N GLN A 39 10.96 8.67 -0.42
CA GLN A 39 11.91 8.60 0.70
C GLN A 39 13.36 8.66 0.20
N LEU A 40 13.69 7.91 -0.85
CA LEU A 40 15.02 7.98 -1.47
C LEU A 40 15.35 9.37 -2.02
N GLU A 41 14.37 10.05 -2.62
CA GLU A 41 14.53 11.45 -3.06
C GLU A 41 14.71 12.43 -1.89
N THR A 42 14.08 12.15 -0.75
CA THR A 42 14.18 12.99 0.46
C THR A 42 15.52 12.77 1.16
N ASP A 43 15.99 11.52 1.26
CA ASP A 43 17.24 11.14 1.91
C ASP A 43 18.48 11.53 1.09
N ALA A 44 18.31 11.81 -0.21
CA ALA A 44 19.37 12.29 -1.10
C ALA A 44 19.63 13.81 -1.00
N LYS A 45 18.89 14.55 -0.16
CA LYS A 45 19.07 15.98 0.13
C LYS A 45 19.72 16.22 1.48
#